data_AF-A0A5A8EZC9-F1
#
_entry.id   AF-A0A5A8EZC9-F1
#
_cell.length_a   1.000
_cell.length_b   1.000
_cell.length_c   1.000
_cell.angle_alpha   90.00
_cell.angle_beta   90.00
_cell.angle_gamma   90.00
#
_symmetry.space_group_name_H-M   'P 1'
#
loop_
_entity.id
_entity.type
_entity.pdbx_description
1 polymer ?
#
loop_
_entity_poly.entity_id
_entity_poly.type
_entity_poly.pdbx_seq_one_letter_code
_entity_poly.pdbx_strand_id
1 'polypeptide(L)'
;MKRVFPLQKVLEHRNRVYEIKLQELERLRGELQNLESEKKLLTAEYDRLNKEIMSLDSKMILMKPIYDKYKDKVEKAIENVKKRIDKKKIEIEKKKKEVVEALNDKKIMEKLKEKHIIDYRNFLKKEELKLIDELVITRYNR
;
A
#
# COMPACT_ATOMS: atom_id res chain seq x y z
N MET A 1 29.84 -6.84 -24.63
CA MET A 1 28.64 -6.66 -23.76
C MET A 1 28.63 -5.24 -23.19
N LYS A 2 27.48 -4.57 -23.05
CA LYS A 2 27.42 -3.19 -22.48
C LYS A 2 27.50 -3.24 -20.95
N ARG A 3 28.11 -2.22 -20.33
CA ARG A 3 28.20 -2.05 -18.86
C ARG A 3 26.86 -1.67 -18.22
N VAL A 4 26.06 -0.91 -18.96
CA VAL A 4 24.79 -0.37 -18.46
C VAL A 4 23.67 -1.37 -18.73
N PHE A 5 22.85 -1.61 -17.70
CA PHE A 5 21.68 -2.48 -17.83
C PHE A 5 20.70 -1.93 -18.87
N PRO A 6 20.39 -2.68 -19.96
CA PRO A 6 19.58 -2.18 -21.06
C PRO A 6 18.17 -1.76 -20.64
N LEU A 7 17.59 -2.38 -19.61
CA LEU A 7 16.22 -2.13 -19.15
C LEU A 7 16.17 -1.22 -17.92
N GLN A 8 17.20 -0.39 -17.69
CA GLN A 8 17.27 0.51 -16.54
C GLN A 8 16.07 1.47 -16.47
N LYS A 9 15.60 2.00 -17.61
CA LYS A 9 14.38 2.85 -17.65
C LYS A 9 13.10 2.11 -17.30
N VAL A 10 13.00 0.83 -17.67
CA VAL A 10 11.86 -0.02 -17.31
C VAL A 10 11.85 -0.30 -15.81
N LEU A 11 13.02 -0.57 -15.22
CA LEU A 11 13.17 -0.73 -13.77
C LEU A 11 12.77 0.54 -13.01
N GLU A 12 13.22 1.71 -13.46
CA GLU A 12 12.83 3.01 -12.89
C GLU A 12 11.31 3.23 -12.95
N HIS A 13 10.69 2.93 -14.09
CA HIS A 13 9.24 3.02 -14.24
C HIS A 13 8.51 2.07 -13.28
N ARG A 14 8.94 0.80 -13.17
CA ARG A 14 8.33 -0.19 -12.27
C ARG A 14 8.48 0.21 -10.80
N ASN A 15 9.60 0.80 -10.41
CA ASN A 15 9.79 1.39 -9.09
C ASN A 15 8.78 2.50 -8.80
N ARG A 16 8.63 3.45 -9.73
CA ARG A 16 7.66 4.54 -9.60
C ARG A 16 6.23 4.03 -9.49
N VAL A 17 5.85 3.03 -10.30
CA VAL A 17 4.51 2.40 -10.23
C VAL A 17 4.27 1.76 -8.86
N TYR A 18 5.26 1.04 -8.33
CA TYR A 18 5.17 0.46 -6.98
C TYR A 18 4.99 1.54 -5.90
N GLU A 19 5.78 2.62 -5.95
CA GLU A 19 5.69 3.74 -5.00
C GLU A 19 4.32 4.41 -5.04
N ILE A 20 3.79 4.69 -6.23
CA ILE A 20 2.45 5.29 -6.40
C ILE A 20 1.38 4.39 -5.77
N LYS A 21 1.41 3.08 -6.07
CA LYS A 21 0.42 2.15 -5.52
C LYS A 21 0.54 2.03 -3.99
N LEU A 22 1.75 2.09 -3.45
CA LEU A 22 1.99 2.07 -2.01
C LEU A 22 1.45 3.33 -1.33
N GLN A 23 1.71 4.51 -1.88
CA GLN A 23 1.16 5.77 -1.38
C GLN A 23 -0.37 5.76 -1.39
N GLU A 24 -0.97 5.24 -2.45
CA GLU A 24 -2.42 5.12 -2.53
C GLU A 24 -2.99 4.16 -1.48
N LEU A 25 -2.30 3.04 -1.21
CA LEU A 25 -2.68 2.12 -0.13
C LEU A 25 -2.64 2.80 1.25
N GLU A 26 -1.59 3.59 1.52
CA GLU A 26 -1.48 4.34 2.78
C GLU A 26 -2.57 5.41 2.91
N ARG A 27 -2.91 6.11 1.82
CA ARG A 27 -4.06 7.04 1.80
C ARG A 27 -5.36 6.33 2.17
N LEU A 28 -5.63 5.16 1.57
CA LEU A 28 -6.84 4.39 1.87
C LEU A 28 -6.89 3.91 3.33
N ARG A 29 -5.74 3.54 3.90
CA ARG A 29 -5.64 3.19 5.34
C ARG A 29 -5.94 4.38 6.24
N GLY A 30 -5.43 5.56 5.91
CA GLY A 30 -5.75 6.80 6.64
C GLY A 30 -7.24 7.12 6.60
N GLU A 31 -7.88 6.97 5.43
CA GLU A 31 -9.32 7.16 5.30
C GLU A 31 -10.13 6.14 6.11
N LEU A 32 -9.71 4.87 6.16
CA LEU A 32 -10.33 3.87 7.02
C LEU A 32 -10.22 4.26 8.49
N GLN A 33 -9.05 4.71 8.95
CA GLN A 33 -8.84 5.15 10.33
C GLN A 33 -9.74 6.33 10.71
N ASN A 34 -9.94 7.27 9.78
CA ASN A 34 -10.87 8.39 9.98
C ASN A 34 -12.32 7.91 10.14
N LEU A 35 -12.76 6.95 9.30
CA LEU A 35 -14.09 6.35 9.41
C LEU A 35 -14.28 5.56 10.72
N GLU A 36 -13.25 4.83 11.17
CA GLU A 36 -13.29 4.12 12.45
C GLU A 36 -13.37 5.09 13.64
N SER A 37 -12.69 6.23 13.54
CA SER A 37 -12.77 7.31 14.53
C SER A 37 -14.15 7.97 14.53
N GLU A 38 -14.72 8.26 13.35
CA GLU A 38 -16.09 8.77 13.19
C GLU A 38 -17.11 7.82 13.84
N LYS A 39 -17.00 6.51 13.57
CA LYS A 39 -17.84 5.49 14.19
C LYS A 39 -17.72 5.50 15.72
N LYS A 40 -16.49 5.59 16.25
CA LYS A 40 -16.24 5.61 17.70
C LYS A 40 -16.92 6.81 18.36
N LEU A 41 -16.85 7.99 17.75
CA LEU A 41 -17.52 9.19 18.25
C LEU A 41 -19.04 9.04 18.24
N LEU A 42 -19.61 8.53 17.14
CA LEU A 42 -21.05 8.28 17.05
C LEU A 42 -21.53 7.23 18.07
N THR A 43 -20.76 6.17 18.31
CA THR A 43 -21.08 5.18 19.35
C THR A 43 -21.06 5.82 20.74
N ALA A 44 -20.06 6.65 21.04
CA ALA A 44 -19.99 7.35 22.33
C ALA A 44 -21.19 8.31 22.52
N GLU A 45 -21.60 9.01 21.46
CA GLU A 45 -22.80 9.86 21.48
C GLU A 45 -24.07 9.04 21.71
N TYR A 46 -24.21 7.89 21.05
CA TYR A 46 -25.33 6.98 21.27
C TYR A 46 -25.41 6.48 22.72
N ASP A 47 -24.27 6.11 23.30
CA ASP A 47 -24.20 5.67 24.70
C ASP A 47 -24.52 6.81 25.68
N ARG A 48 -24.08 8.03 25.37
CA ARG A 48 -24.45 9.22 26.13
C ARG A 48 -25.96 9.45 26.09
N LEU A 49 -26.58 9.41 24.91
CA LEU A 49 -28.03 9.56 24.76
C LEU A 49 -28.82 8.50 25.53
N ASN A 50 -28.35 7.25 25.53
CA ASN A 50 -28.98 6.20 26.34
C ASN A 50 -28.96 6.52 27.84
N LYS A 51 -27.84 7.03 28.36
CA LYS A 51 -27.73 7.43 29.76
C LYS A 51 -28.65 8.61 30.08
N GLU A 52 -28.68 9.62 29.20
CA GLU A 52 -29.58 10.77 29.35
C GLU A 52 -31.04 10.33 29.39
N ILE A 53 -31.47 9.47 28.47
CA ILE A 53 -32.84 8.91 28.44
C ILE A 53 -33.17 8.15 29.73
N MET A 54 -32.24 7.32 30.23
CA MET A 54 -32.45 6.57 31.48
C MET A 54 -32.55 7.46 32.71
N SER A 55 -31.95 8.66 32.67
CA SER A 55 -31.96 9.64 33.76
C SER A 55 -33.14 10.63 33.70
N LEU A 56 -34.01 10.54 32.69
CA LEU A 56 -35.15 11.45 32.55
C LEU A 56 -36.14 11.25 33.71
N ASP A 57 -36.40 12.33 34.45
CA ASP A 57 -37.45 12.36 35.45
C ASP A 57 -38.83 12.32 34.79
N SER A 58 -39.83 11.84 35.55
CA SER A 58 -41.25 11.77 35.23
C SER A 58 -41.85 13.08 34.68
N LYS A 59 -41.29 14.25 35.03
CA LYS A 59 -41.69 15.57 34.47
C LYS A 59 -41.17 15.82 33.05
N MET A 60 -40.10 15.14 32.62
CA MET A 60 -39.49 15.26 31.29
C MET A 60 -39.92 14.13 30.33
N ILE A 61 -40.88 13.30 30.72
CA ILE A 61 -41.36 12.15 29.92
C ILE A 61 -41.87 12.57 28.53
N LEU A 62 -42.39 13.80 28.40
CA LEU A 62 -42.84 14.39 27.15
C LEU A 62 -41.69 14.62 26.14
N MET A 63 -40.43 14.68 26.59
CA MET A 63 -39.26 14.84 25.73
C MET A 63 -38.75 13.50 25.18
N LYS A 64 -39.17 12.37 25.76
CA LYS A 64 -38.71 11.03 25.37
C LYS A 64 -38.84 10.74 23.86
N PRO A 65 -39.94 11.09 23.16
CA PRO A 65 -40.05 10.88 21.71
C PRO A 65 -39.00 11.64 20.89
N ILE A 66 -38.56 12.81 21.37
CA ILE A 66 -37.52 13.61 20.71
C ILE A 66 -36.16 12.90 20.82
N TYR A 67 -35.84 12.41 22.01
CA TYR A 67 -34.64 11.61 22.24
C TYR A 67 -34.65 10.31 21.44
N ASP A 68 -35.77 9.60 21.39
CA ASP A 68 -35.92 8.35 20.61
C ASP A 68 -35.68 8.62 19.11
N LYS A 69 -36.22 9.73 18.56
CA LYS A 69 -35.98 10.14 17.16
C LYS A 69 -34.51 10.51 16.90
N TYR A 70 -33.86 11.20 17.84
CA TYR A 70 -32.46 11.55 17.70
C TYR A 70 -31.56 10.32 17.77
N LYS A 71 -31.87 9.40 18.69
CA LYS A 71 -31.20 8.10 18.82
C LYS A 71 -31.29 7.27 17.54
N ASP A 72 -32.46 7.16 16.93
CA ASP A 72 -32.63 6.50 15.62
C ASP A 72 -31.77 7.15 14.52
N LYS A 73 -31.67 8.48 14.52
CA LYS A 73 -30.79 9.20 13.58
C LYS A 73 -29.32 8.84 13.78
N VAL A 74 -28.85 8.78 15.03
CA VAL A 74 -27.47 8.39 15.38
C VAL A 74 -27.21 6.93 15.02
N GLU A 75 -28.16 6.04 15.28
CA GLU A 75 -28.06 4.62 14.95
C GLU A 75 -27.94 4.40 13.43
N LYS A 76 -28.78 5.09 12.64
CA LYS A 76 -28.67 5.10 11.18
C LYS A 76 -27.34 5.65 10.69
N ALA A 77 -26.81 6.69 11.34
CA ALA A 77 -25.50 7.23 11.01
C ALA A 77 -24.38 6.21 11.28
N ILE A 78 -24.41 5.52 12.43
CA ILE A 78 -23.47 4.44 12.76
C ILE A 78 -23.53 3.34 11.71
N GLU A 79 -24.72 2.90 11.30
CA GLU A 79 -24.90 1.86 10.31
C GLU A 79 -24.37 2.26 8.93
N ASN A 80 -24.59 3.52 8.54
CA ASN A 80 -24.02 4.06 7.30
C ASN A 80 -22.48 4.10 7.33
N VAL A 81 -21.89 4.50 8.46
CA VAL A 81 -20.43 4.50 8.62
C VAL A 81 -19.87 3.08 8.61
N LYS A 82 -20.53 2.10 9.23
CA LYS A 82 -20.14 0.67 9.13
C LYS A 82 -20.10 0.19 7.69
N LYS A 83 -21.14 0.46 6.90
CA LYS A 83 -21.17 0.11 5.47
C LYS A 83 -20.04 0.78 4.68
N ARG A 84 -19.70 2.02 5.00
CA ARG A 84 -18.54 2.74 4.40
C ARG A 84 -17.22 2.07 4.78
N ILE A 85 -17.05 1.70 6.05
CA ILE A 85 -15.88 0.96 6.55
C ILE A 85 -15.71 -0.36 5.80
N ASP A 86 -16.78 -1.15 5.66
CA ASP A 86 -16.70 -2.46 5.00
C ASP A 86 -16.33 -2.33 3.52
N LYS A 87 -16.95 -1.37 2.81
CA LYS A 87 -16.55 -1.04 1.43
C LYS A 87 -15.08 -0.63 1.35
N LYS A 88 -14.61 0.18 2.31
CA LYS A 88 -13.22 0.65 2.35
C LYS A 88 -12.23 -0.47 2.62
N LYS A 89 -12.58 -1.42 3.50
CA LYS A 89 -11.78 -2.62 3.74
C LYS A 89 -11.63 -3.47 2.48
N ILE A 90 -12.71 -3.65 1.72
CA ILE A 90 -12.67 -4.36 0.44
C ILE A 90 -11.75 -3.63 -0.56
N GLU A 91 -11.85 -2.29 -0.64
CA GLU A 91 -10.99 -1.47 -1.49
C GLU A 91 -9.51 -1.61 -1.12
N ILE A 92 -9.19 -1.57 0.18
CA ILE A 92 -7.84 -1.79 0.71
C ILE A 92 -7.31 -3.18 0.34
N GLU A 93 -8.11 -4.23 0.48
CA GLU A 93 -7.68 -5.59 0.13
C GLU A 93 -7.40 -5.74 -1.37
N LYS A 94 -8.20 -5.11 -2.23
CA LYS A 94 -7.90 -5.04 -3.67
C LYS A 94 -6.57 -4.31 -3.91
N LYS A 95 -6.36 -3.16 -3.25
CA LYS A 95 -5.14 -2.37 -3.44
C LYS A 95 -3.89 -3.07 -2.93
N LYS A 96 -3.99 -3.83 -1.83
CA LYS A 96 -2.90 -4.68 -1.33
C LYS A 96 -2.43 -5.69 -2.39
N LYS A 97 -3.37 -6.34 -3.09
CA LYS A 97 -3.03 -7.27 -4.18
C LYS A 97 -2.26 -6.57 -5.30
N GLU A 98 -2.73 -5.40 -5.74
CA GLU A 98 -2.05 -4.61 -6.76
C GLU A 98 -0.64 -4.16 -6.36
N VAL A 99 -0.41 -3.83 -5.09
CA VAL A 99 0.90 -3.46 -4.55
C VAL A 99 1.84 -4.67 -4.56
N VAL A 100 1.34 -5.85 -4.18
CA VAL A 100 2.12 -7.09 -4.20
C VAL A 100 2.51 -7.47 -5.64
N GLU A 101 1.60 -7.35 -6.59
CA GLU A 101 1.89 -7.54 -8.01
C GLU A 101 2.98 -6.59 -8.50
N ALA A 102 2.85 -5.30 -8.21
CA ALA A 102 3.87 -4.30 -8.59
C ALA A 102 5.22 -4.56 -7.91
N LEU A 103 5.22 -5.04 -6.67
CA LEU A 103 6.43 -5.45 -5.96
C LEU A 103 7.11 -6.64 -6.64
N ASN A 104 6.33 -7.63 -7.08
CA ASN A 104 6.86 -8.78 -7.79
C ASN A 104 7.47 -8.38 -9.13
N ASP A 105 6.79 -7.52 -9.90
CA ASP A 105 7.31 -6.99 -11.16
C ASP A 105 8.64 -6.26 -10.96
N LYS A 106 8.72 -5.42 -9.92
CA LYS A 106 9.96 -4.75 -9.52
C LYS A 106 11.07 -5.76 -9.23
N LYS A 107 10.79 -6.78 -8.40
CA LYS A 107 11.77 -7.80 -8.03
C LYS A 107 12.29 -8.59 -9.22
N ILE A 108 11.45 -8.89 -10.21
CA ILE A 108 11.86 -9.55 -11.45
C ILE A 108 12.90 -8.69 -12.19
N MET A 109 12.64 -7.39 -12.30
CA MET A 109 13.55 -6.45 -12.96
C MET A 109 14.87 -6.30 -12.21
N GLU A 110 14.85 -6.30 -10.88
CA GLU A 110 16.06 -6.27 -10.04
C GLU A 110 16.92 -7.51 -10.26
N LYS A 111 16.31 -8.71 -10.26
CA LYS A 111 17.02 -9.97 -10.55
C LYS A 111 17.63 -10.00 -11.95
N LEU A 112 16.93 -9.47 -12.95
CA LEU A 112 17.46 -9.35 -14.32
C LEU A 112 18.68 -8.42 -14.38
N LYS A 113 18.64 -7.31 -13.63
CA LYS A 113 19.77 -6.40 -13.51
C LYS A 113 20.97 -7.07 -12.84
N GLU A 114 20.75 -7.81 -11.76
CA GLU A 114 21.80 -8.58 -11.08
C GLU A 114 22.46 -9.59 -12.02
N LYS A 115 21.65 -10.38 -12.74
CA LYS A 115 22.15 -11.33 -13.73
C LYS A 115 22.99 -10.63 -14.81
N HIS A 116 22.51 -9.51 -15.34
CA HIS A 116 23.24 -8.74 -16.35
C HIS A 116 24.61 -8.26 -15.84
N ILE A 117 24.70 -7.84 -14.58
CA ILE A 117 25.97 -7.42 -13.96
C ILE A 117 26.94 -8.60 -13.86
N ILE A 118 26.45 -9.77 -13.47
CA ILE A 118 27.26 -11.00 -13.40
C ILE A 118 27.78 -11.38 -14.79
N ASP A 119 26.89 -11.40 -15.78
CA ASP A 119 27.26 -11.73 -17.16
C ASP A 119 28.29 -10.75 -17.73
N TYR A 120 28.13 -9.44 -17.45
CA TYR A 120 29.09 -8.42 -17.87
C TYR A 120 30.47 -8.61 -17.21
N ARG A 121 30.52 -8.96 -15.91
CA ARG A 121 31.77 -9.29 -15.22
C ARG A 121 32.45 -10.52 -15.83
N ASN A 122 31.67 -11.55 -16.14
CA ASN A 122 32.19 -12.77 -16.78
C ASN A 122 32.70 -12.50 -18.20
N PHE A 123 32.01 -11.62 -18.95
CA PHE A 123 32.48 -11.16 -20.25
C PHE A 123 33.82 -10.43 -20.13
N LEU A 124 33.97 -9.49 -19.19
CA LEU A 124 35.24 -8.78 -18.97
C LEU A 124 36.38 -9.73 -18.64
N LYS A 125 36.17 -10.67 -17.71
CA LYS A 125 37.19 -11.69 -17.36
C LYS A 125 37.66 -12.50 -18.57
N LYS A 126 36.74 -12.88 -19.47
CA LYS A 126 37.08 -13.62 -20.69
C LYS A 126 37.91 -12.78 -21.66
N GLU A 127 37.58 -11.51 -21.81
CA GLU A 127 38.33 -10.60 -22.69
C GLU A 127 39.71 -10.28 -22.10
N GLU A 128 39.82 -10.12 -20.78
CA GLU A 128 41.10 -9.97 -20.06
C GLU A 128 42.01 -11.20 -20.26
N LEU A 129 41.46 -12.42 -20.15
CA LEU A 129 42.22 -13.64 -20.39
C LEU A 129 42.73 -13.74 -21.83
N LYS A 130 41.90 -13.44 -22.83
CA LYS A 130 42.34 -13.42 -24.25
C LYS A 130 43.48 -12.42 -24.48
N LEU A 131 43.39 -11.23 -23.90
CA LEU A 131 44.45 -10.21 -23.99
C LEU A 131 45.76 -10.71 -23.37
N ILE A 132 45.69 -11.41 -22.23
CA ILE A 132 46.87 -12.02 -21.61
C ILE A 132 47.45 -13.10 -22.53
N ASP A 133 46.62 -13.98 -23.08
CA ASP A 133 47.07 -15.03 -23.99
C ASP A 133 47.75 -14.45 -25.24
N GLU A 134 47.15 -13.42 -25.85
CA GLU A 134 47.74 -12.69 -26.99
C GLU A 134 49.08 -12.03 -26.64
N LEU A 135 49.19 -11.42 -25.45
CA LEU A 135 50.45 -10.83 -24.95
C LEU A 135 51.53 -11.89 -24.73
N VAL A 136 51.17 -13.07 -24.22
CA VAL A 136 52.10 -14.19 -24.04
C VAL A 136 52.59 -14.68 -25.40
N ILE A 137 51.69 -14.92 -26.36
CA ILE A 137 52.06 -15.36 -27.72
C ILE A 137 52.99 -14.34 -28.40
N THR A 138 52.69 -13.05 -28.30
CA THR A 138 53.51 -11.99 -28.92
C THR A 138 54.87 -11.80 -28.25
N ARG A 139 55.00 -12.05 -26.94
CA ARG A 139 56.30 -12.05 -26.25
C ARG A 139 57.12 -13.31 -26.53
N TYR A 140 56.49 -14.47 -26.71
CA TYR A 140 57.20 -15.73 -26.94
C TYR A 140 57.72 -15.87 -28.37
N ASN A 141 57.12 -15.15 -29.33
CA ASN A 141 57.53 -15.11 -30.73
C ASN A 141 58.55 -13.98 -31.05
N ARG A 142 59.14 -13.35 -30.03
CA ARG A 142 60.28 -12.43 -30.13
C ARG A 142 61.51 -13.07 -29.49
#